data_AF-K6U6P1-F1
#
_entry.id   AF-K6U6P1-F1
#
_cell.length_a   1.000
_cell.length_b   1.000
_cell.length_c   1.000
_cell.angle_alpha   90.00
_cell.angle_beta   90.00
_cell.angle_gamma   90.00
#
_symmetry.space_group_name_H-M   'P 1'
#
loop_
_entity.id
_entity.type
_entity.pdbx_description
1 polymer ?
#
loop_
_entity_poly.entity_id
_entity_poly.type
_entity_poly.pdbx_seq_one_letter_code
_entity_poly.pdbx_strand_id
1 'polypeptide(L)' 'MSNLELILTMLGEASTTEISKNVDPNGFEESKDIAQRGGKVAGEARKNIEKESGRPVITKRNAKTPELLDDKN' A
#
# COMPACT_ATOMS: atom_id res chain seq x y z
N MET A 1 -12.32 1.98 -1.67
CA MET A 1 -11.17 1.15 -1.25
C MET A 1 -11.65 -0.28 -1.04
N SER A 2 -10.96 -1.26 -1.61
CA SER A 2 -11.20 -2.69 -1.50
C SER A 2 -10.39 -3.32 -0.37
N ASN A 3 -10.71 -4.57 -0.02
CA ASN A 3 -9.97 -5.33 0.99
C ASN A 3 -8.49 -5.50 0.63
N LEU A 4 -8.17 -5.75 -0.65
CA LEU A 4 -6.77 -5.86 -1.10
C LEU A 4 -6.05 -4.52 -1.01
N GLU A 5 -6.70 -3.41 -1.34
CA GLU A 5 -6.11 -2.07 -1.17
C GLU A 5 -5.82 -1.76 0.31
N LEU A 6 -6.70 -2.16 1.23
CA LEU A 6 -6.50 -2.01 2.67
C LEU A 6 -5.34 -2.88 3.17
N ILE A 7 -5.26 -4.15 2.76
CA ILE A 7 -4.17 -5.05 3.14
C ILE A 7 -2.82 -4.54 2.63
N LEU A 8 -2.76 -4.06 1.38
CA LEU A 8 -1.53 -3.49 0.82
C LEU A 8 -1.10 -2.22 1.57
N THR A 9 -2.06 -1.41 2.02
CA THR A 9 -1.77 -0.22 2.86
C THR A 9 -1.16 -0.65 4.19
N MET A 10 -1.76 -1.62 4.88
CA MET A 10 -1.22 -2.18 6.13
C MET A 10 0.14 -2.85 5.92
N LEU A 11 0.36 -3.52 4.79
CA LEU A 11 1.65 -4.11 4.45
C LEU A 11 2.75 -3.04 4.31
N GLY A 12 2.45 -1.92 3.67
CA GLY A 12 3.38 -0.79 3.55
C GLY A 12 3.72 -0.17 4.90
N GLU A 13 2.72 0.01 5.77
CA GLU A 13 2.89 0.52 7.14
C GLU A 13 3.74 -0.43 7.99
N ALA A 14 3.39 -1.71 8.02
CA ALA A 14 4.11 -2.73 8.76
C ALA A 14 5.56 -2.85 8.27
N SER A 15 5.77 -2.86 6.95
CA SER A 15 7.11 -2.93 6.36
C SER A 15 7.95 -1.69 6.71
N THR A 16 7.36 -0.49 6.61
CA THR A 16 8.03 0.77 7.00
C THR A 16 8.42 0.72 8.48
N THR A 17 7.52 0.27 9.34
CA THR A 17 7.72 0.18 10.79
C THR A 17 8.85 -0.78 11.14
N GLU A 18 8.85 -1.98 10.55
CA GLU A 18 9.91 -2.98 10.80
C GLU A 18 11.27 -2.52 10.27
N ILE A 19 11.32 -1.84 9.12
CA ILE A 19 12.56 -1.24 8.63
C ILE A 19 13.03 -0.13 9.57
N SER A 20 12.12 0.74 10.02
CA SER A 20 12.42 1.85 10.93
C SER A 20 13.01 1.37 12.25
N LYS A 21 12.48 0.29 12.85
CA LYS A 21 13.00 -0.28 14.10
C LYS A 21 14.43 -0.81 13.95
N ASN A 22 14.78 -1.32 12.76
CA ASN A 22 16.10 -1.90 12.49
C ASN A 22 17.14 -0.83 12.13
N VAL A 23 16.74 0.21 11.41
CA VAL A 23 17.64 1.28 10.95
C VAL A 23 17.81 2.37 12.01
N ASP A 24 16.78 2.62 12.82
CA ASP A 24 16.72 3.71 13.81
C ASP A 24 17.07 5.08 13.19
N PRO A 25 16.22 5.58 12.25
CA PRO A 25 16.56 6.75 11.45
C PRO A 25 16.71 8.02 12.29
N ASN A 26 17.71 8.82 11.95
CA ASN A 26 17.92 10.13 12.53
C ASN A 26 17.36 11.23 11.61
N GLY A 27 16.17 11.70 11.98
CA GLY A 27 15.54 12.84 11.32
C GLY A 27 14.80 12.49 10.03
N PHE A 28 14.47 13.54 9.27
CA PHE A 28 13.47 13.47 8.21
C PHE A 28 13.94 12.71 6.97
N GLU A 29 15.15 12.98 6.46
CA GLU A 29 15.61 12.39 5.20
C GLU A 29 15.77 10.87 5.30
N GLU A 30 16.29 10.36 6.41
CA GLU A 30 16.38 8.91 6.66
C GLU A 30 14.99 8.28 6.81
N SER A 31 14.09 8.93 7.55
CA SER A 31 12.70 8.47 7.70
C SER A 31 11.97 8.43 6.35
N LYS A 32 12.25 9.38 5.45
CA LYS A 32 11.69 9.45 4.10
C LYS A 32 12.20 8.31 3.22
N ASP A 33 13.48 7.98 3.27
CA ASP A 33 14.03 6.79 2.58
C ASP A 33 13.35 5.51 3.07
N ILE A 34 13.20 5.36 4.39
CA ILE A 34 12.55 4.19 5.00
C ILE A 34 11.08 4.08 4.57
N ALA A 35 10.33 5.17 4.52
CA ALA A 35 8.97 5.20 4.02
C ALA A 35 8.88 4.78 2.54
N GLN A 36 9.83 5.22 1.70
CA GLN A 36 9.91 4.77 0.30
C GLN A 36 10.20 3.28 0.20
N ARG A 37 11.09 2.75 1.04
CA ARG A 37 11.43 1.31 1.08
C ARG A 37 10.24 0.46 1.52
N GLY A 38 9.53 0.85 2.58
CA GLY A 38 8.32 0.14 3.02
C GLY A 38 7.19 0.22 2.00
N GLY A 39 7.00 1.39 1.37
CA GLY A 39 6.07 1.54 0.24
C GLY A 39 6.42 0.69 -0.97
N LYS A 40 7.72 0.49 -1.25
CA LYS A 40 8.20 -0.38 -2.33
C LYS A 40 7.77 -1.83 -2.13
N VAL A 41 7.83 -2.35 -0.90
CA VAL A 41 7.38 -3.72 -0.56
C VAL A 41 5.90 -3.92 -0.92
N ALA A 42 5.03 -3.00 -0.48
CA ALA A 42 3.61 -3.05 -0.83
C ALA A 42 3.39 -2.89 -2.35
N GLY A 43 4.16 -2.02 -3.00
CA GLY A 43 4.11 -1.82 -4.46
C GLY A 43 4.49 -3.07 -5.26
N GLU A 44 5.50 -3.83 -4.81
CA GLU A 44 5.90 -5.11 -5.41
C GLU A 44 4.83 -6.18 -5.20
N ALA A 45 4.29 -6.30 -3.97
CA ALA A 45 3.19 -7.21 -3.68
C ALA A 45 1.96 -6.92 -4.55
N ARG A 46 1.59 -5.65 -4.71
CA ARG A 46 0.51 -5.23 -5.62
C ARG A 46 0.76 -5.71 -7.04
N LYS A 47 1.94 -5.41 -7.61
CA LYS A 47 2.29 -5.79 -8.98
C LYS A 47 2.23 -7.30 -9.18
N ASN A 48 2.68 -8.08 -8.21
CA ASN A 48 2.61 -9.53 -8.26
C ASN A 48 1.16 -10.02 -8.27
N ILE A 49 0.30 -9.48 -7.40
CA ILE A 49 -1.13 -9.84 -7.39
C ILE A 49 -1.81 -9.47 -8.71
N GLU A 50 -1.53 -8.27 -9.25
CA GLU A 50 -2.09 -7.82 -10.53
C GLU A 50 -1.65 -8.71 -11.69
N LYS A 51 -0.39 -9.16 -11.69
CA LYS A 51 0.15 -10.08 -12.67
C LYS A 51 -0.53 -11.46 -12.63
N GLU A 52 -0.68 -12.04 -11.44
CA GLU A 52 -1.27 -13.38 -11.28
C GLU A 52 -2.80 -13.38 -11.46
N SER A 53 -3.47 -12.30 -11.06
CA SER A 53 -4.94 -12.21 -11.14
C SER A 53 -5.46 -11.64 -12.45
N GLY A 54 -4.62 -11.00 -13.27
CA GLY A 54 -5.00 -10.37 -14.54
C GLY A 54 -5.90 -9.14 -14.39
N ARG A 55 -6.10 -8.64 -13.17
CA ARG A 55 -6.97 -7.49 -12.87
C ARG A 55 -6.26 -6.46 -11.99
N PRO A 56 -6.57 -5.16 -12.13
CA PRO A 56 -6.02 -4.14 -11.26
C PRO A 56 -6.51 -4.33 -9.82
N VAL A 57 -5.60 -4.14 -8.86
CA VAL A 57 -5.96 -4.16 -7.43
C VAL A 57 -6.53 -2.80 -7.00
N ILE A 58 -6.03 -1.71 -7.60
CA ILE A 58 -6.50 -0.37 -7.31
C ILE A 58 -7.86 -0.14 -7.97
N THR A 59 -8.83 0.33 -7.17
CA THR A 59 -10.19 0.59 -7.63
C THR A 59 -10.45 2.09 -7.75
N LYS A 60 -11.45 2.49 -8.55
CA LYS A 60 -11.88 3.90 -8.64
C LYS A 60 -12.65 4.38 -7.38
N ARG A 61 -12.91 3.47 -6.45
CA ARG A 61 -13.74 3.69 -5.26
C ARG A 61 -13.05 4.65 -4.31
N ASN A 62 -13.69 5.77 -4.00
CA ASN A 62 -13.15 6.79 -3.12
C ASN A 62 -14.25 7.37 -2.21
N ALA A 63 -13.86 7.96 -1.07
CA ALA A 63 -14.82 8.45 -0.07
C ALA A 63 -15.65 9.67 -0.50
N LYS A 64 -15.27 10.35 -1.59
CA LYS A 64 -15.96 11.56 -2.07
C LYS A 64 -17.01 11.27 -3.14
N THR A 65 -17.07 10.04 -3.65
CA THR A 65 -17.96 9.65 -4.75
C THR A 65 -18.80 8.44 -4.33
N PRO A 66 -19.96 8.66 -3.68
CA PRO A 66 -20.82 7.59 -3.17
C PRO A 66 -21.22 6.55 -4.23
N GLU A 67 -21.40 6.96 -5.48
CA GLU A 67 -21.81 6.09 -6.59
C GLU A 67 -20.72 5.07 -6.97
N LEU A 68 -19.48 5.31 -6.53
CA LEU A 68 -18.34 4.42 -6.70
C LEU A 68 -18.09 3.57 -5.44
N LEU A 69 -18.90 3.67 -4.39
CA LEU A 69 -18.72 2.85 -3.17
C LEU A 69 -19.43 1.50 -3.25
N ASP A 70 -20.52 1.43 -4.02
CA ASP A 70 -21.30 0.21 -4.20
C ASP A 70 -20.55 -0.79 -5.09
N ASP A 71 -20.39 -2.02 -4.59
CA ASP A 71 -19.92 -3.14 -5.41
C ASP A 71 -21.00 -3.45 -6.44
N LYS A 72 -20.80 -3.01 -7.69
CA LYS A 72 -21.56 -3.55 -8.82
C LYS A 72 -21.12 -5.00 -8.98
N ASN A 73 -21.97 -5.91 -8.49
CA ASN A 73 -21.87 -7.36 -8.60
C ASN A 73 -21.27 -7.83 -9.94
#